data_AF-A0A7C7T5X7-F1
#
_entry.id   AF-A0A7C7T5X7-F1
#
_cell.length_a   1.000
_cell.length_b   1.000
_cell.length_c   1.000
_cell.angle_alpha   90.00
_cell.angle_beta   90.00
_cell.angle_gamma   90.00
#
_symmetry.space_group_name_H-M   'P 1'
#
loop_
_entity.id
_entity.type
_entity.pdbx_description
1 polymer ?
#
loop_
_entity_poly.entity_id
_entity_poly.type
_entity_poly.pdbx_seq_one_letter_code
_entity_poly.pdbx_strand_id
1 'polypeptide(L)'
;MSTGEAHKPPPYMLVWAGLFVLTIMEVLIATVTSIPKIWLVIGLMAMAFYKAYLVAVYYMHLKWEPKRLWLLVSVPIPLIMILIFVVLNEIFVP
;
A
#
# COMPACT_ATOMS: atom_id res chain seq x y z
N MET A 1 16.29 -14.05 40.57
CA MET A 1 16.28 -14.19 39.09
C MET A 1 15.27 -13.20 38.56
N SER A 2 15.72 -12.23 37.76
CA SER A 2 14.94 -11.06 37.36
C SER A 2 13.78 -11.44 36.45
N THR A 3 12.62 -10.88 36.78
CA THR A 3 11.33 -10.89 36.11
C THR A 3 11.43 -10.74 34.59
N GLY A 4 10.72 -11.58 33.85
CA GLY A 4 10.68 -11.57 32.39
C GLY A 4 10.30 -10.21 31.84
N GLU A 5 11.22 -9.60 31.10
CA GLU A 5 10.91 -8.46 30.25
C GLU A 5 9.95 -8.95 29.17
N ALA A 6 8.67 -8.62 29.33
CA ALA A 6 7.67 -8.75 28.28
C ALA A 6 8.09 -7.82 27.14
N HIS A 7 8.92 -8.33 26.22
CA HIS A 7 9.26 -7.68 24.97
C HIS A 7 7.96 -7.40 24.24
N LYS A 8 7.45 -6.16 24.36
CA LYS A 8 6.23 -5.70 23.71
C LYS A 8 6.44 -5.91 22.22
N PRO A 9 5.80 -6.91 21.58
CA PRO A 9 6.05 -7.17 20.19
C PRO A 9 5.67 -5.89 19.43
N PRO A 10 6.55 -5.36 18.57
CA PRO A 10 6.23 -4.22 17.73
C PRO A 10 4.90 -4.48 17.02
N PRO A 11 4.05 -3.45 16.83
CA PRO A 11 2.62 -3.61 16.48
C PRO A 11 2.38 -4.06 15.02
N TYR A 12 3.18 -4.97 14.50
CA TYR A 12 3.04 -5.59 13.17
C TYR A 12 1.71 -6.34 13.04
N MET A 13 1.29 -7.07 14.08
CA MET A 13 -0.02 -7.77 14.06
C MET A 13 -1.20 -6.79 13.95
N LEU A 14 -1.06 -5.56 14.45
CA LEU A 14 -2.11 -4.56 14.42
C LEU A 14 -2.24 -3.93 13.03
N VAL A 15 -1.10 -3.68 12.38
CA VAL A 15 -1.06 -3.22 10.97
C VAL A 15 -1.51 -4.32 10.02
N TRP A 16 -1.11 -5.57 10.26
CA TRP A 16 -1.58 -6.74 9.53
C TRP A 16 -3.10 -6.85 9.55
N ALA A 17 -3.70 -6.76 10.74
CA ALA A 17 -5.15 -6.79 10.90
C ALA A 17 -5.83 -5.62 10.17
N GLY A 18 -5.23 -4.42 10.21
CA GLY A 18 -5.69 -3.27 9.45
C GLY A 18 -5.69 -3.49 7.93
N LEU A 19 -4.61 -4.04 7.38
CA LEU A 19 -4.51 -4.39 5.95
C LEU A 19 -5.50 -5.48 5.55
N PHE A 20 -5.69 -6.47 6.41
CA PHE A 20 -6.64 -7.55 6.21
C PHE A 20 -8.08 -7.02 6.14
N VAL A 21 -8.48 -6.19 7.10
CA VAL A 21 -9.80 -5.53 7.10
C VAL A 21 -9.97 -4.65 5.87
N LEU A 22 -8.94 -3.86 5.50
CA LEU A 22 -9.01 -3.02 4.31
C LEU A 22 -9.19 -3.85 3.02
N THR A 23 -8.64 -5.06 2.98
CA THR A 23 -8.78 -5.97 1.83
C THR A 23 -10.18 -6.59 1.76
N ILE A 24 -10.74 -6.99 2.91
CA ILE A 24 -12.13 -7.45 2.96
C ILE A 24 -13.08 -6.35 2.50
N MET A 25 -12.91 -5.12 2.99
CA MET A 25 -13.71 -3.97 2.57
C MET A 25 -13.59 -3.71 1.07
N GLU A 26 -12.39 -3.76 0.52
CA GLU A 26 -12.14 -3.56 -0.91
C GLU A 26 -12.86 -4.61 -1.76
N VAL A 27 -12.75 -5.89 -1.40
CA VAL A 27 -13.44 -6.99 -2.10
C VAL A 27 -14.95 -6.81 -2.02
N LEU A 28 -15.50 -6.50 -0.84
CA LEU A 28 -16.94 -6.27 -0.68
C LEU A 28 -17.43 -5.08 -1.51
N ILE A 29 -16.69 -3.97 -1.54
CA ILE A 29 -17.02 -2.79 -2.36
C ILE A 29 -17.02 -3.18 -3.84
N ALA A 30 -15.99 -3.92 -4.29
CA ALA A 30 -15.87 -4.36 -5.67
C ALA A 30 -16.97 -5.35 -6.10
N THR A 31 -17.43 -6.24 -5.21
CA THR A 31 -18.38 -7.31 -5.56
C THR A 31 -19.85 -6.94 -5.34
N VAL A 32 -20.17 -6.14 -4.33
CA VAL A 32 -21.56 -5.88 -3.91
C VAL A 32 -22.13 -4.63 -4.58
N THR A 33 -21.26 -3.73 -5.04
CA THR A 33 -21.71 -2.37 -5.35
C THR A 33 -21.85 -2.14 -6.85
N SER A 34 -23.08 -1.89 -7.32
CA SER A 34 -23.40 -1.51 -8.71
C SER A 34 -23.13 -0.01 -8.98
N ILE A 35 -22.00 0.51 -8.51
CA ILE A 35 -21.57 1.89 -8.73
C ILE A 35 -20.99 2.06 -10.13
N PRO A 36 -21.14 3.23 -10.78
CA PRO A 36 -20.45 3.55 -12.03
C PRO A 36 -18.94 3.27 -11.95
N LYS A 37 -18.42 2.49 -12.91
CA LYS A 37 -17.04 1.95 -12.92
C LYS A 37 -15.95 2.98 -12.56
N ILE A 38 -16.09 4.24 -12.99
CA ILE A 38 -15.13 5.32 -12.67
C ILE A 38 -14.98 5.52 -11.16
N TRP A 39 -16.10 5.58 -10.43
CA TRP A 39 -16.10 5.83 -8.98
C TRP A 39 -15.57 4.63 -8.20
N LEU A 40 -15.85 3.42 -8.67
CA LEU A 40 -15.23 2.20 -8.14
C LEU A 40 -13.72 2.22 -8.33
N VAL A 41 -13.23 2.51 -9.54
CA VAL A 41 -11.78 2.54 -9.82
C VAL A 41 -11.07 3.57 -8.93
N ILE A 42 -11.60 4.77 -8.79
CA ILE A 42 -11.02 5.81 -7.93
C ILE A 42 -10.99 5.36 -6.47
N GLY A 43 -12.08 4.77 -5.96
CA GLY A 43 -12.17 4.28 -4.58
C GLY A 43 -11.21 3.11 -4.29
N LEU A 44 -11.13 2.14 -5.19
CA LEU A 44 -10.21 1.01 -5.10
C LEU A 44 -8.74 1.48 -5.16
N MET A 45 -8.44 2.44 -6.05
CA MET A 45 -7.09 2.98 -6.19
C MET A 45 -6.68 3.76 -4.92
N ALA A 46 -7.58 4.54 -4.32
CA ALA A 46 -7.32 5.20 -3.04
C ALA A 46 -7.05 4.20 -1.91
N MET A 47 -7.82 3.12 -1.83
CA MET A 47 -7.58 2.03 -0.86
C MET A 47 -6.24 1.34 -1.09
N ALA A 48 -5.86 1.09 -2.34
CA ALA A 48 -4.56 0.52 -2.69
C ALA A 48 -3.39 1.42 -2.26
N PHE A 49 -3.49 2.74 -2.50
CA PHE A 49 -2.48 3.70 -2.02
C PHE A 49 -2.39 3.73 -0.49
N TYR A 50 -3.52 3.65 0.22
CA TYR A 50 -3.52 3.62 1.68
C TYR A 50 -2.83 2.36 2.23
N LYS A 51 -3.07 1.19 1.63
CA LYS A 51 -2.34 -0.04 1.98
C LYS A 51 -0.84 0.12 1.74
N ALA A 52 -0.46 0.63 0.57
CA ALA A 52 0.94 0.85 0.24
C ALA A 52 1.62 1.81 1.24
N TYR A 53 0.93 2.87 1.67
CA TYR A 53 1.39 3.77 2.70
C TYR A 53 1.59 3.08 4.06
N LEU A 54 0.60 2.29 4.51
CA LEU A 54 0.72 1.50 5.74
C LEU A 54 1.89 0.51 5.68
N VAL A 55 2.08 -0.17 4.56
CA VAL A 55 3.22 -1.08 4.34
C VAL A 55 4.54 -0.32 4.36
N ALA A 56 4.63 0.82 3.67
CA ALA A 56 5.85 1.64 3.62
C ALA A 56 6.23 2.19 5.01
N VAL A 57 5.27 2.69 5.78
CA VAL A 57 5.55 3.29 7.10
C VAL A 57 5.84 2.23 8.17
N TYR A 58 5.11 1.11 8.16
CA TYR A 58 5.17 0.13 9.25
C TYR A 58 5.98 -1.11 8.90
N TYR A 59 5.80 -1.73 7.72
CA TYR A 59 6.46 -2.99 7.38
C TYR A 59 7.86 -2.82 6.79
N MET A 60 8.10 -1.75 6.02
CA MET A 60 9.44 -1.47 5.48
C MET A 60 10.39 -0.84 6.52
N HIS A 61 10.00 -0.72 7.80
CA HIS A 61 10.78 -0.10 8.88
C HIS A 61 11.22 1.36 8.62
N LEU A 62 10.77 1.99 7.53
CA LEU A 62 11.19 3.31 7.05
C LEU A 62 11.01 4.45 8.07
N LYS A 63 10.09 4.28 9.04
CA LYS A 63 9.88 5.25 10.13
C LYS A 63 11.05 5.27 11.14
N TRP A 64 11.81 4.18 11.25
CA TRP A 64 12.88 4.00 12.25
C TRP A 64 14.29 3.98 11.65
N GLU A 65 14.41 4.12 10.33
CA GLU A 65 15.68 4.07 9.59
C GLU A 65 16.07 5.42 8.94
N PRO A 66 17.36 5.65 8.63
CA PRO A 66 17.82 6.94 8.10
C PRO A 66 17.21 7.24 6.73
N LYS A 67 16.98 8.54 6.46
CA LYS A 67 16.38 9.11 5.23
C LYS A 67 17.01 8.63 3.90
N ARG A 68 18.17 7.97 3.93
CA ARG A 68 18.81 7.32 2.77
C ARG A 68 18.01 6.13 2.22
N LEU A 69 17.33 5.35 3.05
CA LEU A 69 16.49 4.24 2.55
C LEU A 69 15.21 4.72 1.86
N TRP A 70 14.70 5.90 2.24
CA TRP A 70 13.63 6.59 1.52
C TRP A 70 13.98 6.85 0.06
N LEU A 71 15.23 7.24 -0.22
CA LEU A 71 15.71 7.45 -1.59
C LEU A 71 15.68 6.13 -2.38
N LEU A 72 16.11 5.03 -1.76
CA LEU A 72 16.17 3.71 -2.40
C LEU A 72 14.78 3.16 -2.76
N VAL A 73 13.79 3.37 -1.88
CA VAL A 73 12.38 3.05 -2.16
C VAL A 73 11.78 3.95 -3.24
N SER A 74 12.27 5.19 -3.38
CA SER A 74 11.78 6.12 -4.41
C SER A 74 12.33 5.85 -5.82
N VAL A 75 13.45 5.11 -5.96
CA VAL A 75 14.07 4.77 -7.25
C VAL A 75 13.13 4.06 -8.24
N PRO A 76 12.32 3.06 -7.84
CA PRO A 76 11.41 2.39 -8.77
C PRO A 76 10.20 3.24 -9.20
N ILE A 77 9.84 4.29 -8.45
CA ILE A 77 8.66 5.13 -8.74
C ILE A 77 8.74 5.79 -10.14
N PRO A 78 9.82 6.51 -10.51
CA PRO A 78 9.92 7.11 -11.85
C PRO A 78 9.92 6.04 -12.95
N LEU A 79 10.50 4.86 -12.71
CA LEU A 79 10.45 3.74 -13.67
C LEU A 79 9.02 3.29 -13.93
N ILE A 80 8.22 3.13 -12.86
CA ILE A 80 6.79 2.79 -12.96
C ILE A 80 6.03 3.86 -13.73
N MET A 81 6.30 5.14 -13.48
CA MET A 81 5.65 6.25 -14.19
C MET A 81 5.95 6.24 -15.69
N ILE A 82 7.20 5.98 -16.08
CA ILE A 82 7.60 5.85 -17.48
C ILE A 82 6.87 4.66 -18.11
N LEU A 83 6.81 3.52 -17.42
CA LEU A 83 6.18 2.31 -17.94
C LEU A 83 4.68 2.51 -18.17
N ILE A 84 3.97 3.14 -17.22
CA ILE A 84 2.55 3.50 -17.37
C ILE A 84 2.36 4.41 -18.59
N PHE A 85 3.23 5.41 -18.77
CA PHE A 85 3.14 6.34 -19.89
C PHE A 85 3.35 5.66 -21.25
N VAL A 86 4.33 4.75 -21.35
CA VAL A 86 4.60 3.98 -22.57
C VAL A 86 3.42 3.08 -22.91
N VAL A 87 2.90 2.33 -21.93
CA VAL A 87 1.75 1.44 -22.13
C VAL A 87 0.49 2.22 -22.51
N LEU A 88 0.24 3.37 -21.89
CA LEU A 88 -0.88 4.23 -22.29
C LEU A 88 -0.70 4.75 -23.72
N ASN A 89 0.50 5.18 -24.11
CA ASN A 89 0.72 5.59 -25.50
C ASN A 89 0.51 4.44 -26.49
N GLU A 90 0.98 3.23 -26.19
CA GLU A 90 0.78 2.06 -27.06
C GLU A 90 -0.70 1.69 -27.19
N ILE A 91 -1.49 1.80 -26.12
CA ILE A 91 -2.93 1.50 -26.15
C ILE A 91 -3.73 2.60 -26.88
N PHE A 92 -3.33 3.87 -26.75
CA PHE A 92 -4.06 5.00 -27.35
C PHE A 92 -3.58 5.39 -28.76
N VAL A 93 -2.37 4.98 -29.15
CA VAL A 93 -1.77 5.21 -30.47
C VAL A 93 -1.37 3.85 -31.03
N PRO A 94 -2.23 3.17 -31.81
CA PRO A 94 -1.92 1.88 -32.41
C PRO A 94 -0.82 1.96 -33.47
#